data_AF-A0A258DIK2-F1
#
_entry.id   AF-A0A258DIK2-F1
#
_cell.length_a   1.000
_cell.length_b   1.000
_cell.length_c   1.000
_cell.angle_alpha   90.00
_cell.angle_beta   90.00
_cell.angle_gamma   90.00
#
_symmetry.space_group_name_H-M   'P 1'
#
loop_
_entity.id
_entity.type
_entity.pdbx_description
1 polymer ?
#
loop_
_entity_poly.entity_id
_entity_poly.type
_entity_poly.pdbx_seq_one_letter_code
_entity_poly.pdbx_strand_id
1 'polypeptide(L)'
;MSESGKSSFRAKLRNALLDLDARIDSSLFRLGNLSLRAASAYSAFMERFSLSGPKRFAVGMASEGFTLGTFGAIAILALALPAFRETSDDWLKRTELAVTFLDRYGNVLGERGVR
;
A
#
# COMPACT_ATOMS: atom_id res chain seq x y z
N MET A 1 39.01 49.29 40.24
CA MET A 1 37.72 48.59 40.35
C MET A 1 37.21 48.32 38.94
N SER A 2 36.86 47.06 38.66
CA SER A 2 36.58 46.44 37.36
C SER A 2 35.43 47.06 36.55
N GLU A 3 35.66 47.45 35.28
CA GLU A 3 34.59 47.65 34.26
C GLU A 3 35.14 47.36 32.82
N SER A 4 35.80 46.20 32.60
CA SER A 4 36.29 45.79 31.27
C SER A 4 35.57 44.55 30.68
N GLY A 5 34.70 43.89 31.45
CA GLY A 5 34.10 42.60 31.07
C GLY A 5 32.92 42.64 30.09
N LYS A 6 32.24 43.78 29.92
CA LYS A 6 30.93 43.82 29.21
C LYS A 6 31.03 43.95 27.68
N SER A 7 32.08 44.57 27.12
CA SER A 7 32.21 44.70 25.66
C SER A 7 32.65 43.40 24.97
N SER A 8 33.48 42.59 25.65
CA SER A 8 33.95 41.30 25.16
C SER A 8 32.82 40.28 25.01
N PHE A 9 31.89 40.21 25.97
CA PHE A 9 30.75 39.29 25.89
C PHE A 9 29.76 39.68 24.78
N ARG A 10 29.45 40.97 24.63
CA ARG A 10 28.59 41.47 23.55
C ARG A 10 29.22 41.24 22.16
N ALA A 11 30.53 41.45 22.03
CA ALA A 11 31.25 41.19 20.78
C ALA A 11 31.28 39.70 20.43
N LYS A 12 31.49 38.81 21.41
CA LYS A 12 31.42 37.35 21.22
C LYS A 12 30.03 36.89 20.82
N LEU A 13 28.99 37.41 21.48
CA LEU A 13 27.59 37.07 21.15
C LEU A 13 27.23 37.56 19.74
N ARG A 14 27.64 38.77 19.35
CA ARG A 14 27.45 39.29 17.99
C ARG A 14 28.14 38.40 16.96
N ASN A 15 29.38 38.00 17.22
CA ASN A 15 30.12 37.12 16.31
C ASN A 15 29.50 35.72 16.24
N ALA A 16 28.97 35.20 17.35
CA ALA A 16 28.25 33.93 17.37
C ALA A 16 26.92 33.99 16.58
N LEU A 17 26.18 35.10 16.70
CA LEU A 17 24.98 35.33 15.90
C LEU A 17 25.29 35.46 14.40
N LEU A 18 26.38 36.16 14.05
CA LEU A 18 26.85 36.27 12.67
C LEU A 18 27.32 34.92 12.10
N ASP A 19 28.02 34.11 12.88
CA ASP A 19 28.43 32.76 12.48
C ASP A 19 27.21 31.85 12.26
N LEU A 20 26.21 31.94 13.15
CA LEU A 20 24.98 31.18 13.03
C LEU A 20 24.20 31.57 11.76
N ASP A 21 24.05 32.86 11.49
CA ASP A 21 23.39 33.37 10.28
C ASP A 21 24.12 32.90 9.01
N ALA A 22 25.44 33.04 8.97
CA ALA A 22 26.27 32.57 7.85
C ALA A 22 26.17 31.04 7.66
N ARG A 23 26.06 30.27 8.75
CA ARG A 23 25.87 28.82 8.69
C ARG A 23 24.49 28.43 8.19
N ILE A 24 23.43 29.15 8.58
CA ILE A 24 22.08 28.94 8.07
C ILE A 24 22.02 29.27 6.59
N ASP A 25 22.49 30.45 6.19
CA ASP A 25 22.47 30.91 4.80
C ASP A 25 23.24 29.93 3.89
N SER A 26 24.46 29.57 4.29
CA SER A 26 25.26 28.62 3.51
C SER A 26 24.69 27.20 3.50
N SER A 27 23.96 26.80 4.53
CA SER A 27 23.26 25.50 4.56
C SER A 27 22.03 25.50 3.64
N LEU A 28 21.24 26.57 3.65
CA LEU A 28 20.11 26.76 2.75
C LEU A 28 20.56 26.78 1.29
N PHE A 29 21.64 27.52 0.99
CA PHE A 29 22.21 27.57 -0.35
C PHE A 29 22.71 26.20 -0.82
N ARG A 30 23.44 25.48 0.04
CA ARG A 30 23.91 24.11 -0.27
C ARG A 30 22.74 23.14 -0.48
N LEU A 31 21.72 23.21 0.37
CA LEU A 31 20.53 22.37 0.25
C LEU A 31 19.76 22.66 -1.04
N GLY A 32 19.55 23.94 -1.38
CA GLY A 32 18.90 24.34 -2.63
C GLY A 32 19.64 23.81 -3.86
N ASN A 33 20.96 23.97 -3.89
CA ASN A 33 21.77 23.46 -4.99
C ASN A 33 21.78 21.92 -5.06
N LEU A 34 21.79 21.23 -3.91
CA LEU A 34 21.65 19.77 -3.86
C LEU A 34 20.30 19.32 -4.40
N SER A 35 19.21 20.00 -4.03
CA SER A 35 17.86 19.71 -4.51
C SER A 35 17.75 19.87 -6.03
N LEU A 36 18.32 20.93 -6.60
CA LEU A 36 18.36 21.14 -8.04
C LEU A 36 19.16 20.05 -8.76
N ARG A 37 20.31 19.65 -8.20
CA ARG A 37 21.12 18.55 -8.73
C ARG A 37 20.39 17.21 -8.65
N ALA A 38 19.72 16.94 -7.52
CA ALA A 38 18.94 15.74 -7.32
C ALA A 38 17.75 15.67 -8.30
N ALA A 39 17.03 16.77 -8.49
CA ALA A 39 15.96 16.87 -9.47
C ALA A 39 16.47 16.66 -10.90
N SER A 40 17.61 17.27 -11.25
CA SER A 40 18.22 17.09 -12.57
C SER A 40 18.67 15.64 -12.81
N ALA A 41 19.31 15.02 -11.82
CA ALA A 41 19.71 13.62 -11.87
C ALA A 41 18.49 12.68 -11.97
N TYR A 42 17.42 12.99 -11.25
CA TYR A 42 16.16 12.25 -11.34
C TYR A 42 15.55 12.36 -12.74
N SER A 43 15.48 13.56 -13.30
CA SER A 43 14.99 13.77 -14.67
C SER A 43 15.84 13.01 -15.70
N ALA A 44 17.17 13.07 -15.59
CA ALA A 44 18.08 12.33 -16.47
C ALA A 44 17.93 10.80 -16.32
N PHE A 45 17.68 10.31 -15.10
CA PHE A 45 17.36 8.91 -14.88
C PHE A 45 16.01 8.53 -15.51
N MET A 46 14.99 9.37 -15.36
CA MET A 46 13.67 9.16 -15.94
C MET A 46 13.65 9.21 -17.47
N GLU A 47 14.60 9.91 -18.09
CA GLU A 47 14.78 9.91 -19.54
C GLU A 47 15.04 8.50 -20.09
N ARG A 48 15.68 7.60 -19.33
CA ARG A 48 15.80 6.19 -19.73
C ARG A 48 14.45 5.46 -19.82
N PHE A 49 13.45 5.93 -19.11
CA PHE A 49 12.08 5.41 -19.13
C PHE A 49 11.16 6.19 -20.08
N SER A 50 11.71 7.14 -20.83
CA SER A 50 11.06 7.80 -21.97
C SER A 50 10.91 6.80 -23.12
N LEU A 51 9.99 5.85 -22.94
CA LEU A 51 9.61 4.92 -23.99
C LEU A 51 8.89 5.72 -25.08
N SER A 52 9.36 5.61 -26.31
CA SER A 52 8.75 6.19 -27.50
C SER A 52 8.34 5.10 -28.49
N GLY A 53 7.46 5.46 -29.43
CA GLY A 53 6.98 4.56 -30.48
C GLY A 53 6.18 3.35 -29.96
N PRO A 54 6.29 2.16 -30.57
CA PRO A 54 5.41 1.02 -30.29
C PRO A 54 5.58 0.44 -28.88
N LYS A 55 6.78 0.55 -28.28
CA LYS A 55 7.03 0.10 -26.90
C LYS A 55 6.23 0.91 -25.89
N ARG A 56 6.08 2.22 -26.12
CA ARG A 56 5.24 3.11 -25.28
C ARG A 56 3.79 2.66 -25.28
N PHE A 57 3.27 2.28 -26.45
CA PHE A 57 1.90 1.83 -26.59
C PHE A 57 1.67 0.50 -25.85
N ALA A 58 2.57 -0.48 -26.02
CA ALA A 58 2.47 -1.76 -25.33
C ALA A 58 2.52 -1.61 -23.80
N VAL A 59 3.46 -0.82 -23.28
CA VAL A 59 3.56 -0.55 -21.84
C VAL A 59 2.37 0.25 -21.33
N GLY A 60 1.89 1.24 -22.09
CA GLY A 60 0.69 2.00 -21.75
C GLY A 60 -0.55 1.11 -21.67
N MET A 61 -0.77 0.24 -22.67
CA MET A 61 -1.87 -0.72 -22.67
C MET A 61 -1.74 -1.74 -21.53
N ALA A 62 -0.54 -2.22 -21.22
CA ALA A 62 -0.33 -3.12 -20.09
C ALA A 62 -0.66 -2.42 -18.77
N SER A 63 -0.19 -1.18 -18.58
CA SER A 63 -0.45 -0.40 -17.37
C SER A 63 -1.94 -0.12 -17.20
N GLU A 64 -2.61 0.35 -18.24
CA GLU A 64 -4.04 0.63 -18.22
C GLU A 64 -4.85 -0.66 -18.05
N GLY A 65 -4.45 -1.72 -18.75
CA GLY A 65 -5.03 -3.05 -18.64
C GLY A 65 -4.90 -3.65 -17.24
N PHE A 66 -3.79 -3.41 -16.55
CA PHE A 66 -3.64 -3.80 -15.14
C PHE A 66 -4.59 -3.02 -14.23
N THR A 67 -4.74 -1.72 -14.44
CA THR A 67 -5.67 -0.88 -13.67
C THR A 67 -7.10 -1.36 -13.87
N LEU A 68 -7.57 -1.42 -15.13
CA LEU A 68 -8.92 -1.87 -15.47
C LEU A 68 -9.13 -3.33 -15.10
N GLY A 69 -8.12 -4.18 -15.28
CA GLY A 69 -8.15 -5.59 -14.88
C GLY A 69 -8.29 -5.76 -13.37
N THR A 70 -7.63 -4.92 -12.57
CA THR A 70 -7.78 -4.92 -11.11
C THR A 70 -9.20 -4.52 -10.71
N PHE A 71 -9.74 -3.44 -11.31
CA PHE A 71 -11.13 -3.06 -11.09
C PHE A 71 -12.10 -4.17 -11.51
N GLY A 72 -11.88 -4.80 -12.65
CA GLY A 72 -12.67 -5.93 -13.14
C GLY A 72 -12.61 -7.13 -12.19
N ALA A 73 -11.42 -7.49 -11.70
CA ALA A 73 -11.24 -8.58 -10.75
C ALA A 73 -11.95 -8.32 -9.42
N ILE A 74 -11.88 -7.09 -8.91
CA ILE A 74 -12.62 -6.67 -7.72
C ILE A 74 -14.13 -6.76 -7.97
N ALA A 75 -14.61 -6.29 -9.13
CA ALA A 75 -16.03 -6.36 -9.49
C ALA A 75 -16.51 -7.82 -9.59
N ILE A 76 -15.75 -8.70 -10.24
CA ILE A 76 -16.06 -10.14 -10.33
C ILE A 76 -16.11 -10.76 -8.94
N LEU A 77 -15.13 -10.48 -8.08
CA LEU A 77 -15.12 -10.97 -6.71
C LEU A 77 -16.32 -10.48 -5.91
N ALA A 78 -16.66 -9.19 -6.02
CA ALA A 78 -17.81 -8.60 -5.36
C ALA A 78 -19.13 -9.27 -5.77
N LEU A 79 -19.26 -9.64 -7.05
CA LEU A 79 -20.42 -10.38 -7.56
C LEU A 79 -20.38 -11.88 -7.22
N ALA A 80 -19.20 -12.48 -7.05
CA ALA A 80 -19.07 -13.88 -6.67
C ALA A 80 -19.40 -14.14 -5.20
N LEU A 81 -19.05 -13.21 -4.30
CA LEU A 81 -19.33 -13.31 -2.87
C LEU A 81 -20.80 -13.64 -2.51
N PRO A 82 -21.84 -12.96 -3.07
CA PRO A 82 -23.22 -13.34 -2.79
C PRO A 82 -23.55 -14.74 -3.28
N ALA A 83 -23.08 -15.15 -4.47
CA ALA A 83 -23.32 -16.50 -4.98
C ALA A 83 -22.71 -17.59 -4.06
N PHE A 84 -21.53 -17.33 -3.50
CA PHE A 84 -20.93 -18.24 -2.53
C PHE A 84 -21.71 -18.31 -1.21
N ARG A 85 -22.29 -17.21 -0.76
CA ARG A 85 -23.14 -17.18 0.44
C ARG A 85 -24.47 -17.91 0.24
N GLU A 86 -25.08 -17.78 -0.93
CA GLU A 86 -26.29 -18.55 -1.27
C GLU A 86 -26.01 -20.06 -1.34
N THR A 87 -24.76 -20.46 -1.64
CA THR A 87 -24.37 -21.88 -1.72
C THR A 87 -23.67 -22.37 -0.44
N SER A 88 -23.45 -21.51 0.56
CA SER A 88 -22.66 -21.89 1.76
C SER A 88 -23.45 -22.72 2.76
N ASP A 89 -24.76 -22.50 2.84
CA ASP A 89 -25.63 -23.35 3.65
C ASP A 89 -25.85 -24.66 2.87
N ASP A 90 -25.32 -25.77 3.38
CA ASP A 90 -25.61 -27.15 2.98
C ASP A 90 -24.93 -27.82 1.78
N TRP A 91 -23.94 -27.23 1.11
CA TRP A 91 -23.29 -27.95 -0.01
C TRP A 91 -22.48 -29.19 0.41
N LEU A 92 -22.03 -29.24 1.68
CA LEU A 92 -21.23 -30.33 2.24
C LEU A 92 -21.91 -31.02 3.44
N LYS A 93 -23.19 -30.74 3.71
CA LYS A 93 -23.94 -31.66 4.57
C LYS A 93 -23.96 -32.99 3.84
N ARG A 94 -23.11 -33.92 4.28
CA ARG A 94 -23.39 -35.34 4.13
C ARG A 94 -24.80 -35.46 4.63
N THR A 95 -25.76 -35.68 3.73
CA THR A 95 -27.13 -35.90 4.13
C THR A 95 -27.04 -37.07 5.10
N GLU A 96 -27.21 -36.81 6.39
CA GLU A 96 -27.22 -37.82 7.45
C GLU A 96 -28.52 -38.60 7.27
N LEU A 97 -28.54 -39.36 6.18
CA LEU A 97 -29.64 -40.20 5.77
C LEU A 97 -29.50 -41.46 6.59
N ALA A 98 -30.17 -41.46 7.73
CA ALA A 98 -30.46 -42.68 8.44
C ALA A 98 -31.69 -43.33 7.78
N VAL A 99 -31.53 -44.56 7.31
CA VAL A 99 -32.67 -45.38 6.90
C VAL A 99 -33.17 -46.10 8.13
N THR A 100 -34.40 -45.79 8.56
CA THR A 100 -35.08 -46.47 9.67
C THR A 100 -35.94 -47.60 9.12
N PHE A 101 -35.67 -48.83 9.56
CA PHE A 101 -36.46 -50.00 9.18
C PHE A 101 -37.62 -50.18 10.16
N LEU A 102 -38.83 -50.32 9.62
CA LEU A 102 -40.06 -50.51 10.37
C LEU A 102 -40.65 -51.90 10.07
N ASP A 103 -41.19 -52.55 11.09
CA ASP A 103 -41.99 -53.78 10.94
C ASP A 103 -43.40 -53.46 10.40
N ARG A 104 -44.17 -54.47 10.01
CA ARG A 104 -45.56 -54.38 9.51
C ARG A 104 -46.52 -53.67 10.46
N TYR A 105 -46.17 -53.54 11.74
CA TYR A 105 -46.94 -52.83 12.76
C TYR A 105 -46.44 -51.39 13.02
N GLY A 106 -45.45 -50.92 12.26
CA GLY A 106 -44.86 -49.59 12.40
C GLY A 106 -43.81 -49.47 13.53
N ASN A 107 -43.41 -50.58 14.13
CA ASN A 107 -42.38 -50.61 15.18
C ASN A 107 -40.97 -50.55 14.56
N VAL A 108 -40.05 -49.81 15.18
CA VAL A 108 -38.67 -49.68 14.71
C VAL A 108 -37.88 -50.97 14.95
N LEU A 109 -37.37 -51.58 13.87
CA LEU A 109 -36.52 -52.77 13.91
C LEU A 109 -35.02 -52.43 13.96
N GLY A 110 -34.63 -51.26 13.44
CA GLY A 110 -33.26 -50.78 13.47
C GLY A 110 -33.00 -49.63 12.50
N GLU A 111 -31.80 -49.04 12.59
CA GLU A 111 -31.36 -47.93 11.74
C GLU A 111 -29.99 -48.22 11.13
N ARG A 112 -29.79 -47.80 9.86
CA ARG A 112 -28.48 -47.86 9.20
C ARG A 112 -28.12 -46.50 8.59
N GLY A 113 -26.98 -45.96 9.00
CA GLY A 113 -26.49 -44.65 8.57
C GLY A 113 -25.62 -44.00 9.64
N VAL A 114 -25.17 -42.77 9.39
CA VAL A 114 -24.51 -41.91 10.38
C VAL A 114 -25.49 -40.78 10.71
N ARG A 115 -25.65 -40.51 12.00
CA ARG A 115 -26.39 -39.38 12.60
C ARG A 115 -25.41 -38.42 13.25
#